data_AF-A0AA35YEZ9-F1
#
_entry.id   AF-A0AA35YEZ9-F1
#
_cell.length_a   1.000
_cell.length_b   1.000
_cell.length_c   1.000
_cell.angle_alpha   90.00
_cell.angle_beta   90.00
_cell.angle_gamma   90.00
#
_symmetry.space_group_name_H-M   'P 1'
#
loop_
_entity.id
_entity.type
_entity.pdbx_description
1 polymer ?
#
loop_
_entity_poly.entity_id
_entity_poly.type
_entity_poly.pdbx_seq_one_letter_code
_entity_poly.pdbx_strand_id
1 'polypeptide(L)'
;MKVDFVRRLFQILRHSKEIENLSTVLTSMNIGVIHSEIEEIGWEHLVRLSEDLSFVTFRVIDKKERVHILEISFDKSYPNTPPSVSADVPYIFNLQWSKNSRLKDVVNQFKQHLENLQQFWSTVEDIDQSLCLFDSSNLHRAMSLRHINIGNDCSIIVLIHANEPRSLPECRFMGLNENVNPLRDKWRKNCKKWKKEKTFGENLSNLLEIQLPKPQGVEKNEQQIECGICYSEFLPINDEFGANSGGKTDYSCENSICNKAFHSVCLGDWLRSITTTRQSFNVLFGNCPYCSEPVAVKTGTRK
;
A
#
# COMPACT_ATOMS: atom_id res chain seq x y z
N MET A 1 4.19 -8.85 -35.81
CA MET A 1 5.23 -8.46 -34.82
C MET A 1 5.26 -6.96 -34.51
N LYS A 2 5.77 -6.06 -35.37
CA LYS A 2 5.77 -4.61 -35.06
C LYS A 2 4.35 -4.01 -34.92
N VAL A 3 3.40 -4.47 -35.74
CA VAL A 3 2.01 -3.95 -35.73
C VAL A 3 1.24 -4.41 -34.49
N ASP A 4 1.39 -5.67 -34.06
CA ASP A 4 0.73 -6.18 -32.85
C ASP A 4 1.32 -5.58 -31.56
N PHE A 5 2.63 -5.33 -31.55
CA PHE A 5 3.31 -4.63 -30.46
C PHE A 5 2.74 -3.22 -30.28
N VAL A 6 2.74 -2.43 -31.37
CA VAL A 6 2.18 -1.08 -31.37
C VAL A 6 0.70 -1.16 -30.97
N ARG A 7 -0.07 -2.09 -31.54
CA ARG A 7 -1.52 -2.20 -31.25
C ARG A 7 -1.82 -2.57 -29.79
N ARG A 8 -1.04 -3.47 -29.16
CA ARG A 8 -1.20 -3.83 -27.73
C ARG A 8 -0.68 -2.74 -26.81
N LEU A 9 0.43 -2.09 -27.15
CA LEU A 9 0.95 -0.92 -26.44
C LEU A 9 -0.06 0.24 -26.50
N PHE A 10 -0.67 0.51 -27.65
CA PHE A 10 -1.76 1.48 -27.83
C PHE A 10 -3.03 1.11 -27.06
N GLN A 11 -3.30 -0.18 -26.84
CA GLN A 11 -4.45 -0.64 -26.06
C GLN A 11 -4.26 -0.41 -24.56
N ILE A 12 -3.01 -0.47 -24.09
CA ILE A 12 -2.59 -0.19 -22.70
C ILE A 12 -2.37 1.33 -22.48
N LEU A 13 -1.85 2.05 -23.48
CA LEU A 13 -1.54 3.50 -23.44
C LEU A 13 -2.72 4.42 -23.82
N ARG A 14 -3.94 3.89 -23.96
CA ARG A 14 -5.13 4.61 -24.46
C ARG A 14 -5.57 5.83 -23.64
N HIS A 15 -4.91 6.11 -22.50
CA HIS A 15 -5.16 7.26 -21.63
C HIS A 15 -4.10 8.38 -21.76
N SER A 16 -3.10 8.24 -22.62
CA SER A 16 -2.09 9.28 -22.91
C SER A 16 -2.44 9.98 -24.24
N LYS A 17 -3.09 11.14 -24.17
CA LYS A 17 -3.25 12.05 -25.32
C LYS A 17 -1.89 12.68 -25.62
N GLU A 18 -1.12 12.04 -26.49
CA GLU A 18 -0.11 12.63 -27.39
C GLU A 18 0.74 11.51 -28.00
N ILE A 19 0.27 10.89 -29.08
CA ILE A 19 1.03 9.86 -29.79
C ILE A 19 1.06 10.19 -31.29
N GLU A 20 1.95 11.09 -31.68
CA GLU A 20 2.46 11.18 -33.05
C GLU A 20 3.97 10.87 -33.15
N ASN A 21 4.68 10.80 -32.02
CA ASN A 21 6.15 10.59 -32.02
C ASN A 21 6.63 9.16 -31.70
N LEU A 22 5.74 8.21 -31.34
CA LEU A 22 6.18 6.84 -31.02
C LEU A 22 6.66 6.03 -32.24
N SER A 23 6.31 6.44 -33.47
CA SER A 23 6.83 5.80 -34.68
C SER A 23 8.31 6.13 -34.94
N THR A 24 8.79 7.26 -34.42
CA THR A 24 10.14 7.80 -34.65
C THR A 24 11.17 7.33 -33.60
N VAL A 25 10.72 6.76 -32.48
CA VAL A 25 11.58 6.24 -31.38
C VAL A 25 11.98 4.76 -31.58
N LEU A 26 11.51 4.11 -32.66
CA LEU A 26 11.61 2.67 -32.91
C LEU A 26 12.99 2.14 -33.39
N THR A 27 14.09 2.76 -33.01
CA THR A 27 15.47 2.40 -33.44
C THR A 27 16.44 2.16 -32.27
N SER A 28 16.05 1.39 -31.25
CA SER A 28 17.02 0.85 -30.28
C SER A 28 16.83 -0.65 -30.01
N MET A 29 17.93 -1.39 -29.91
CA MET A 29 17.97 -2.87 -29.78
C MET A 29 17.35 -3.38 -28.46
N ASN A 30 17.18 -2.52 -27.45
CA ASN A 30 16.71 -2.92 -26.12
C ASN A 30 15.19 -3.14 -26.03
N ILE A 31 14.40 -2.52 -26.93
CA ILE A 31 12.93 -2.61 -26.90
C ILE A 31 12.42 -4.03 -27.17
N GLY A 32 13.01 -4.71 -28.16
CA GLY A 32 12.60 -6.07 -28.54
C GLY A 32 12.89 -7.10 -27.46
N VAL A 33 13.97 -6.91 -26.71
CA VAL A 33 14.36 -7.77 -25.59
C VAL A 33 13.36 -7.64 -24.44
N ILE A 34 13.11 -6.42 -23.97
CA ILE A 34 12.16 -6.16 -22.87
C ILE A 34 10.76 -6.66 -23.24
N HIS A 35 10.30 -6.42 -24.47
CA HIS A 35 9.01 -6.94 -24.93
C HIS A 35 8.92 -8.47 -24.86
N SER A 36 9.92 -9.17 -25.40
CA SER A 36 9.95 -10.64 -25.38
C SER A 36 9.97 -11.19 -23.96
N GLU A 37 10.62 -10.50 -23.04
CA GLU A 37 10.69 -10.91 -21.63
C GLU A 37 9.38 -10.62 -20.87
N ILE A 38 8.68 -9.52 -21.18
CA ILE A 38 7.32 -9.27 -20.68
C ILE A 38 6.36 -10.35 -21.19
N GLU A 39 6.45 -10.72 -22.47
CA GLU A 39 5.61 -11.78 -23.05
C GLU A 39 5.86 -13.14 -22.40
N GLU A 40 7.10 -13.44 -22.01
CA GLU A 40 7.46 -14.65 -21.26
C GLU A 40 6.87 -14.66 -19.84
N ILE A 41 6.76 -13.50 -19.19
CA ILE A 41 6.16 -13.37 -17.85
C ILE A 41 4.63 -13.45 -17.93
N GLY A 42 4.02 -12.87 -18.96
CA GLY A 42 2.58 -12.71 -19.12
C GLY A 42 2.14 -11.25 -18.96
N TRP A 43 1.39 -10.74 -19.94
CA TRP A 43 0.90 -9.35 -19.99
C TRP A 43 -0.12 -9.05 -18.89
N GLU A 44 -0.84 -10.05 -18.40
CA GLU A 44 -1.79 -9.96 -17.29
C GLU A 44 -1.13 -9.60 -15.95
N HIS A 45 0.19 -9.81 -15.84
CA HIS A 45 0.98 -9.43 -14.68
C HIS A 45 1.56 -8.02 -14.82
N LEU A 46 1.55 -7.42 -16.01
CA LEU A 46 2.08 -6.08 -16.24
C LEU A 46 1.12 -5.02 -15.70
N VAL A 47 1.62 -4.14 -14.83
CA VAL A 47 0.85 -3.01 -14.26
C VAL A 47 1.15 -1.72 -15.01
N ARG A 48 2.43 -1.46 -15.27
CA ARG A 48 2.91 -0.21 -15.89
C ARG A 48 4.21 -0.49 -16.61
N LEU A 49 4.39 0.16 -17.74
CA LEU A 49 5.64 0.24 -18.48
C LEU A 49 5.89 1.72 -18.77
N SER A 50 7.07 2.22 -18.45
CA SER A 50 7.37 3.64 -18.70
C SER A 50 7.52 3.91 -20.20
N GLU A 51 7.15 5.10 -20.64
CA GLU A 51 7.19 5.48 -22.07
C GLU A 51 8.62 5.45 -22.64
N ASP A 52 9.61 5.78 -21.80
CA ASP A 52 11.03 5.74 -22.12
C ASP A 52 11.69 4.37 -21.87
N LEU A 53 10.91 3.38 -21.42
CA LEU A 53 11.36 2.04 -21.04
C LEU A 53 12.46 2.02 -19.96
N SER A 54 12.53 3.08 -19.15
CA SER A 54 13.40 3.16 -17.97
C SER A 54 12.95 2.25 -16.83
N PHE A 55 11.67 1.87 -16.75
CA PHE A 55 11.20 0.90 -15.77
C PHE A 55 9.94 0.15 -16.21
N VAL A 56 9.72 -1.00 -15.58
CA VAL A 56 8.49 -1.81 -15.70
C VAL A 56 8.02 -2.21 -14.31
N THR A 57 6.71 -2.30 -14.11
CA THR A 57 6.14 -2.79 -12.85
C THR A 57 5.26 -4.01 -13.09
N PHE A 58 5.47 -5.06 -12.30
CA PHE A 58 4.67 -6.29 -12.32
C PHE A 58 3.86 -6.47 -11.04
N ARG A 59 2.65 -7.00 -11.19
CA ARG A 59 1.81 -7.52 -10.12
C ARG A 59 2.25 -8.94 -9.79
N VAL A 60 2.65 -9.18 -8.55
CA VAL A 60 3.03 -10.50 -8.04
C VAL A 60 2.14 -10.86 -6.85
N ILE A 61 1.55 -12.05 -6.88
CA ILE A 61 0.66 -12.54 -5.82
C ILE A 61 1.42 -13.56 -4.98
N ASP A 62 1.37 -13.42 -3.65
CA ASP A 62 1.99 -14.37 -2.73
C ASP A 62 1.05 -15.52 -2.34
N LYS A 63 1.54 -16.50 -1.55
CA LYS A 63 0.73 -17.65 -1.12
C LYS A 63 -0.50 -17.33 -0.24
N LYS A 64 -0.59 -16.12 0.30
CA LYS A 64 -1.76 -15.64 1.07
C LYS A 64 -2.65 -14.74 0.21
N GLU A 65 -2.50 -14.80 -1.12
CA GLU A 65 -3.27 -14.03 -2.10
C GLU A 65 -3.07 -12.50 -1.98
N ARG A 66 -2.01 -12.05 -1.29
CA ARG A 66 -1.70 -10.63 -1.21
C ARG A 66 -1.02 -10.19 -2.49
N VAL A 67 -1.42 -9.01 -2.97
CA VAL A 67 -0.88 -8.39 -4.17
C VAL A 67 0.32 -7.52 -3.80
N HIS A 68 1.45 -7.76 -4.46
CA HIS A 68 2.68 -7.00 -4.33
C HIS A 68 3.02 -6.37 -5.69
N ILE A 69 3.52 -5.13 -5.66
CA ILE A 69 3.99 -4.43 -6.87
C ILE A 69 5.51 -4.47 -6.89
N LEU A 70 6.06 -5.10 -7.92
CA LEU A 70 7.49 -5.21 -8.18
C LEU A 70 7.84 -4.21 -9.28
N GLU A 71 8.62 -3.18 -8.96
CA GLU A 71 9.21 -2.28 -9.94
C GLU A 71 10.62 -2.73 -10.29
N ILE A 72 10.91 -2.77 -11.58
CA ILE A 72 12.21 -3.12 -12.15
C ILE A 72 12.65 -1.97 -13.03
N SER A 73 13.75 -1.33 -12.66
CA SER A 73 14.31 -0.18 -13.37
C SER A 73 15.56 -0.58 -14.14
N PHE A 74 15.63 -0.12 -15.37
CA PHE A 74 16.67 -0.46 -16.33
C PHE A 74 17.67 0.68 -16.48
N ASP A 75 18.94 0.32 -16.60
CA ASP A 75 19.98 1.21 -17.10
C ASP A 75 20.22 0.94 -18.60
N LYS A 76 21.08 1.75 -19.23
CA LYS A 76 21.43 1.59 -20.66
C LYS A 76 22.25 0.32 -20.95
N SER A 77 22.82 -0.30 -19.93
CA SER A 77 23.67 -1.50 -20.02
C SER A 77 22.88 -2.81 -19.88
N TYR A 78 21.60 -2.77 -19.52
CA TYR A 78 20.72 -3.93 -19.55
C TYR A 78 20.75 -4.65 -20.90
N PRO A 79 20.82 -6.00 -20.95
CA PRO A 79 20.82 -6.96 -19.83
C PRO A 79 22.22 -7.33 -19.30
N ASN A 80 23.30 -6.67 -19.75
CA ASN A 80 24.67 -7.01 -19.33
C ASN A 80 24.92 -6.68 -17.84
N THR A 81 24.19 -5.71 -17.30
CA THR A 81 24.15 -5.37 -15.87
C THR A 81 22.80 -5.75 -15.27
N PRO A 82 22.74 -6.07 -13.96
CA PRO A 82 21.49 -6.33 -13.28
C PRO A 82 20.59 -5.09 -13.30
N PRO A 83 19.27 -5.25 -13.52
CA PRO A 83 18.34 -4.16 -13.27
C PRO A 83 18.24 -3.86 -11.78
N SER A 84 17.77 -2.66 -11.45
CA SER A 84 17.44 -2.29 -10.07
C SER A 84 16.00 -2.72 -9.74
N VAL A 85 15.76 -3.11 -8.49
CA VAL A 85 14.46 -3.64 -8.05
C VAL A 85 13.96 -2.87 -6.83
N SER A 86 12.68 -2.52 -6.82
CA SER A 86 12.00 -1.91 -5.67
C SER A 86 10.60 -2.51 -5.48
N ALA A 87 10.12 -2.55 -4.23
CA ALA A 87 8.81 -3.05 -3.84
C ALA A 87 8.50 -2.60 -2.39
N ASP A 88 7.22 -2.60 -2.02
CA ASP A 88 6.77 -2.31 -0.64
C ASP A 88 6.99 -3.52 0.29
N VAL A 89 8.25 -3.78 0.62
CA VAL A 89 8.71 -4.91 1.47
C VAL A 89 9.73 -4.40 2.50
N PRO A 90 9.91 -5.07 3.66
CA PRO A 90 10.80 -4.58 4.71
C PRO A 90 12.27 -4.46 4.30
N TYR A 91 12.69 -5.23 3.30
CA TYR A 91 13.98 -5.09 2.63
C TYR A 91 13.91 -5.75 1.25
N ILE A 92 14.74 -5.29 0.32
CA ILE A 92 14.89 -5.89 -1.02
C ILE A 92 15.94 -7.00 -0.98
N PHE A 93 15.67 -8.10 -1.69
CA PHE A 93 16.58 -9.24 -1.80
C PHE A 93 17.83 -8.89 -2.64
N ASN A 94 18.91 -9.63 -2.41
CA ASN A 94 20.11 -9.52 -3.24
C ASN A 94 19.88 -10.24 -4.58
N LEU A 95 19.53 -9.48 -5.62
CA LEU A 95 19.27 -10.01 -6.96
C LEU A 95 20.50 -10.77 -7.49
N GLN A 96 20.33 -12.07 -7.73
CA GLN A 96 21.31 -12.88 -8.44
C GLN A 96 21.11 -12.69 -9.93
N TRP A 97 22.14 -12.20 -10.62
CA TRP A 97 22.07 -11.84 -12.03
C TRP A 97 23.28 -12.33 -12.81
N SER A 98 23.03 -12.77 -14.04
CA SER A 98 24.04 -13.15 -15.02
C SER A 98 23.64 -12.61 -16.40
N LYS A 99 24.55 -12.65 -17.38
CA LYS A 99 24.24 -12.21 -18.76
C LYS A 99 23.14 -13.02 -19.45
N ASN A 100 22.80 -14.20 -18.92
CA ASN A 100 21.74 -15.05 -19.43
C ASN A 100 20.42 -14.88 -18.66
N SER A 101 20.44 -14.09 -17.59
CA SER A 101 19.26 -13.80 -16.78
C SER A 101 18.31 -12.88 -17.53
N ARG A 102 17.02 -13.03 -17.23
CA ARG A 102 15.91 -12.26 -17.81
C ARG A 102 14.97 -11.75 -16.73
N LEU A 103 14.03 -10.88 -17.09
CA LEU A 103 13.02 -10.36 -16.16
C LEU A 103 12.26 -11.45 -15.39
N LYS A 104 11.95 -12.59 -16.02
CA LYS A 104 11.29 -13.71 -15.34
C LYS A 104 12.09 -14.23 -14.13
N ASP A 105 13.41 -14.16 -14.18
CA ASP A 105 14.28 -14.61 -13.09
C ASP A 105 14.21 -13.65 -11.92
N VAL A 106 14.05 -12.35 -12.20
CA VAL A 106 13.77 -11.31 -11.17
C VAL A 106 12.43 -11.60 -10.50
N VAL A 107 11.37 -11.83 -11.29
CA VAL A 107 10.03 -12.14 -10.78
C VAL A 107 10.05 -13.42 -9.93
N ASN A 108 10.77 -14.46 -10.37
CA ASN A 108 10.89 -15.72 -9.63
C ASN A 108 11.67 -15.55 -8.32
N GLN A 109 12.78 -14.82 -8.32
CA GLN A 109 13.51 -14.51 -7.09
C GLN A 109 12.67 -13.65 -6.13
N PHE A 110 11.90 -12.70 -6.67
CA PHE A 110 10.97 -11.93 -5.85
C PHE A 110 9.87 -12.80 -5.25
N LYS A 111 9.29 -13.75 -5.99
CA LYS A 111 8.33 -14.72 -5.43
C LYS A 111 8.94 -15.52 -4.26
N GLN A 112 10.18 -15.99 -4.40
CA GLN A 112 10.89 -16.68 -3.31
C GLN A 112 11.13 -15.75 -2.11
N HIS A 113 11.46 -14.48 -2.36
CA HIS A 113 11.61 -13.48 -1.32
C HIS A 113 10.30 -13.25 -0.55
N LEU A 114 9.17 -13.14 -1.27
CA LEU A 114 7.84 -13.03 -0.66
C LEU A 114 7.51 -14.25 0.22
N GLU A 115 7.99 -15.45 -0.12
CA GLU A 115 7.82 -16.64 0.73
C GLU A 115 8.60 -16.56 2.04
N ASN A 116 9.81 -15.99 2.01
CA ASN A 116 10.62 -15.80 3.22
C ASN A 116 10.01 -14.76 4.17
N LEU A 117 9.35 -13.73 3.62
CA LEU A 117 8.73 -12.65 4.39
C LEU A 117 7.40 -13.04 5.08
N GLN A 118 6.88 -14.24 4.84
CA GLN A 118 5.58 -14.69 5.36
C GLN A 118 5.52 -14.70 6.89
N GLN A 119 6.61 -15.11 7.53
CA GLN A 119 6.68 -15.11 8.99
C GLN A 119 6.71 -13.68 9.54
N PHE A 120 7.43 -12.78 8.86
CA PHE A 120 7.50 -11.37 9.25
C PHE A 120 6.13 -10.71 9.21
N TRP A 121 5.42 -10.81 8.08
CA TRP A 121 4.07 -10.23 7.98
C TRP A 121 3.11 -10.80 9.00
N SER A 122 3.16 -12.12 9.24
CA SER A 122 2.29 -12.74 10.24
C SER A 122 2.59 -12.23 11.65
N THR A 123 3.86 -11.96 11.97
CA THR A 123 4.26 -11.41 13.27
C THR A 123 3.84 -9.94 13.43
N VAL A 124 4.05 -9.09 12.42
CA VAL A 124 3.62 -7.69 12.54
C VAL A 124 2.10 -7.56 12.54
N GLU A 125 1.39 -8.39 11.77
CA GLU A 125 -0.09 -8.46 11.81
C GLU A 125 -0.61 -8.88 13.20
N ASP A 126 0.03 -9.87 13.84
CA ASP A 126 -0.31 -10.27 15.22
C ASP A 126 -0.08 -9.14 16.22
N ILE A 127 1.03 -8.40 16.11
CA ILE A 127 1.31 -7.22 16.93
C ILE A 127 0.24 -6.15 16.72
N ASP A 128 -0.08 -5.85 15.46
CA ASP A 128 -1.03 -4.80 15.07
C ASP A 128 -2.45 -5.10 15.56
N GLN A 129 -2.82 -6.37 15.66
CA GLN A 129 -4.13 -6.80 16.13
C GLN A 129 -4.20 -6.96 17.66
N SER A 130 -3.10 -7.35 18.31
CA SER A 130 -3.12 -7.73 19.73
C SER A 130 -2.69 -6.61 20.69
N LEU A 131 -1.98 -5.59 20.22
CA LEU A 131 -1.39 -4.54 21.07
C LEU A 131 -1.93 -3.14 20.76
N CYS A 132 -1.91 -2.27 21.77
CA CYS A 132 -2.28 -0.87 21.61
C CYS A 132 -1.11 -0.09 20.98
N LEU A 133 -1.27 0.37 19.74
CA LEU A 133 -0.25 1.10 18.97
C LEU A 133 -0.61 2.60 18.87
N PHE A 134 0.39 3.48 18.88
CA PHE A 134 0.17 4.93 18.80
C PHE A 134 -0.22 5.43 17.39
N ASP A 135 0.40 4.91 16.33
CA ASP A 135 0.25 5.40 14.95
C ASP A 135 -0.44 4.38 14.03
N SER A 136 -1.55 3.78 14.48
CA SER A 136 -2.21 2.68 13.76
C SER A 136 -2.66 3.03 12.33
N SER A 137 -2.93 4.30 12.05
CA SER A 137 -3.40 4.77 10.74
C SER A 137 -2.34 4.72 9.62
N ASN A 138 -1.04 4.67 9.96
CA ASN A 138 0.06 4.68 8.98
C ASN A 138 0.80 3.33 8.88
N LEU A 139 0.32 2.32 9.60
CA LEU A 139 0.96 1.01 9.60
C LEU A 139 0.75 0.31 8.26
N HIS A 140 1.86 -0.04 7.62
CA HIS A 140 1.86 -0.91 6.45
C HIS A 140 2.82 -2.07 6.65
N ARG A 141 2.63 -3.10 5.82
CA ARG A 141 3.28 -4.41 5.97
C ARG A 141 4.79 -4.37 5.75
N ALA A 142 5.35 -3.34 5.12
CA ALA A 142 6.80 -3.18 4.98
C ALA A 142 7.47 -2.56 6.21
N MET A 143 6.72 -1.92 7.11
CA MET A 143 7.30 -1.28 8.28
C MET A 143 7.76 -2.32 9.31
N SER A 144 9.04 -2.27 9.68
CA SER A 144 9.62 -3.11 10.72
C SER A 144 9.50 -2.53 12.13
N LEU A 145 9.20 -1.22 12.25
CA LEU A 145 9.06 -0.54 13.54
C LEU A 145 7.61 -0.58 14.03
N ARG A 146 7.42 -0.80 15.34
CA ARG A 146 6.12 -0.66 16.01
C ARG A 146 6.26 0.16 17.28
N HIS A 147 5.37 1.14 17.43
CA HIS A 147 5.32 2.02 18.60
C HIS A 147 4.14 1.61 19.50
N ILE A 148 4.48 0.86 20.55
CA ILE A 148 3.53 0.17 21.42
C ILE A 148 3.33 0.98 22.70
N ASN A 149 2.07 1.16 23.09
CA ASN A 149 1.68 1.67 24.40
C ASN A 149 1.85 0.57 25.47
N ILE A 150 2.59 0.90 26.53
CA ILE A 150 2.84 -0.02 27.65
C ILE A 150 2.25 0.50 28.97
N GLY A 151 1.42 1.56 28.92
CA GLY A 151 0.73 2.14 30.08
C GLY A 151 1.60 3.11 30.88
N ASN A 152 0.99 3.78 31.87
CA ASN A 152 1.64 4.76 32.76
C ASN A 152 2.44 5.85 32.02
N ASP A 153 1.86 6.40 30.96
CA ASP A 153 2.49 7.39 30.07
C ASP A 153 3.84 6.96 29.47
N CYS A 154 4.06 5.65 29.38
CA CYS A 154 5.22 5.03 28.76
C CYS A 154 4.85 4.32 27.46
N SER A 155 5.82 4.32 26.55
CA SER A 155 5.73 3.58 25.29
C SER A 155 7.06 2.94 24.94
N ILE A 156 7.01 1.93 24.08
CA ILE A 156 8.19 1.22 23.58
C ILE A 156 8.14 1.20 22.05
N ILE A 157 9.22 1.62 21.43
CA ILE A 157 9.45 1.44 20.00
C ILE A 157 10.26 0.17 19.84
N VAL A 158 9.76 -0.80 19.09
CA VAL A 158 10.44 -2.08 18.81
C VAL A 158 10.77 -2.19 17.32
N LEU A 159 11.95 -2.72 17.01
CA LEU A 159 12.36 -3.06 15.65
C LEU A 159 12.24 -4.58 15.46
N ILE A 160 11.34 -4.99 14.57
CA ILE A 160 11.12 -6.39 14.22
C ILE A 160 12.05 -6.75 13.06
N HIS A 161 12.99 -7.66 13.29
CA HIS A 161 13.91 -8.10 12.24
C HIS A 161 13.18 -9.02 11.24
N ALA A 162 13.15 -8.65 9.97
CA ALA A 162 12.39 -9.39 8.96
C ALA A 162 12.85 -10.85 8.76
N ASN A 163 14.14 -11.14 8.96
CA ASN A 163 14.70 -12.50 8.85
C ASN A 163 14.46 -13.36 10.09
N GLU A 164 14.25 -12.74 11.25
CA GLU A 164 14.00 -13.44 12.52
C GLU A 164 12.89 -12.73 13.31
N PRO A 165 11.67 -12.64 12.78
CA PRO A 165 10.63 -11.74 13.29
C PRO A 165 10.15 -12.10 14.71
N ARG A 166 10.36 -13.36 15.12
CA ARG A 166 10.01 -13.85 16.47
C ARG A 166 11.15 -13.79 17.48
N SER A 167 12.34 -13.30 17.09
CA SER A 167 13.45 -13.13 18.04
C SER A 167 13.20 -11.94 18.99
N LEU A 168 14.06 -11.79 20.00
CA LEU A 168 14.02 -10.63 20.89
C LEU A 168 14.31 -9.36 20.07
N PRO A 169 13.39 -8.39 20.00
CA PRO A 169 13.58 -7.20 19.17
C PRO A 169 14.55 -6.21 19.84
N GLU A 170 15.19 -5.38 19.02
CA GLU A 170 15.76 -4.13 19.51
C GLU A 170 14.64 -3.19 19.95
N CYS A 171 14.87 -2.42 21.02
CA CYS A 171 13.84 -1.55 21.55
C CYS A 171 14.36 -0.24 22.13
N ARG A 172 13.48 0.76 22.14
CA ARG A 172 13.67 2.06 22.78
C ARG A 172 12.44 2.43 23.60
N PHE A 173 12.65 2.58 24.92
CA PHE A 173 11.62 3.07 25.83
C PHE A 173 11.52 4.60 25.77
N MET A 174 10.29 5.10 25.81
CA MET A 174 9.91 6.51 25.74
C MET A 174 8.95 6.82 26.89
N GLY A 175 9.17 7.93 27.60
CA GLY A 175 8.41 8.32 28.80
C GLY A 175 9.30 9.03 29.82
N LEU A 176 8.73 9.39 30.97
CA LEU A 176 9.48 9.97 32.09
C LEU A 176 10.50 8.97 32.65
N ASN A 177 11.72 9.44 32.96
CA ASN A 177 12.83 8.59 33.43
C ASN A 177 12.45 7.70 34.62
N GLU A 178 11.70 8.25 35.57
CA GLU A 178 11.23 7.54 36.78
C GLU A 178 10.36 6.32 36.44
N ASN A 179 9.58 6.40 35.35
CA ASN A 179 8.71 5.32 34.89
C ASN A 179 9.45 4.34 33.97
N VAL A 180 10.35 4.83 33.09
CA VAL A 180 11.02 3.97 32.10
C VAL A 180 12.26 3.25 32.63
N ASN A 181 12.96 3.79 33.64
CA ASN A 181 14.17 3.16 34.18
C ASN A 181 13.88 1.77 34.79
N PRO A 182 12.84 1.59 35.63
CA PRO A 182 12.46 0.26 36.12
C PRO A 182 12.14 -0.73 35.00
N LEU A 183 11.50 -0.26 33.92
CA LEU A 183 11.16 -1.08 32.76
C LEU A 183 12.41 -1.52 31.99
N ARG A 184 13.40 -0.62 31.83
CA ARG A 184 14.70 -0.96 31.23
C ARG A 184 15.46 -1.99 32.05
N ASP A 185 15.45 -1.87 33.38
CA ASP A 185 16.12 -2.82 34.26
C ASP A 185 15.45 -4.20 34.20
N LYS A 186 14.11 -4.25 34.22
CA LYS A 186 13.35 -5.49 34.00
C LYS A 186 13.64 -6.11 32.64
N TRP A 187 13.65 -5.32 31.56
CA TRP A 187 14.00 -5.80 30.22
C TRP A 187 15.41 -6.42 30.20
N ARG A 188 16.42 -5.73 30.73
CA ARG A 188 17.81 -6.23 30.79
C ARG A 188 17.93 -7.52 31.61
N LYS A 189 17.24 -7.59 32.75
CA LYS A 189 17.24 -8.76 33.63
C LYS A 189 16.54 -9.96 32.99
N ASN A 190 15.41 -9.72 32.30
CA ASN A 190 14.51 -10.75 31.85
C ASN A 190 14.71 -11.14 30.37
N CYS A 191 15.48 -10.41 29.56
CA CYS A 191 15.58 -10.61 28.10
C CYS A 191 15.81 -12.07 27.65
N LYS A 192 16.57 -12.84 28.41
CA LYS A 192 16.84 -14.28 28.16
C LYS A 192 15.60 -15.17 28.30
N LYS A 193 14.52 -14.67 28.87
CA LYS A 193 13.23 -15.37 29.03
C LYS A 193 12.34 -15.23 27.79
N TRP A 194 12.75 -14.47 26.77
CA TRP A 194 12.02 -14.36 25.50
C TRP A 194 11.90 -15.73 24.82
N LYS A 195 10.67 -16.10 24.45
CA LYS A 195 10.38 -17.39 23.80
C LYS A 195 9.74 -17.15 22.44
N LYS A 196 10.34 -17.70 21.37
CA LYS A 196 9.86 -17.53 19.99
C LYS A 196 8.48 -18.16 19.76
N GLU A 197 8.03 -19.04 20.67
CA GLU A 197 6.78 -19.78 20.62
C GLU A 197 5.61 -19.02 21.28
N LYS A 198 5.91 -18.03 22.14
CA LYS A 198 4.89 -17.18 22.77
C LYS A 198 4.50 -16.02 21.87
N THR A 199 3.31 -15.49 22.08
CA THR A 199 2.88 -14.27 21.40
C THR A 199 3.77 -13.09 21.79
N PHE A 200 3.84 -12.08 20.93
CA PHE A 200 4.68 -10.91 21.20
C PHE A 200 4.22 -10.17 22.47
N GLY A 201 2.90 -10.01 22.65
CA GLY A 201 2.31 -9.37 23.82
C GLY A 201 2.55 -10.13 25.13
N GLU A 202 2.48 -11.47 25.11
CA GLU A 202 2.82 -12.29 26.28
C GLU A 202 4.30 -12.15 26.64
N ASN A 203 5.20 -12.19 25.66
CA ASN A 203 6.62 -11.98 25.93
C ASN A 203 6.86 -10.60 26.54
N LEU A 204 6.30 -9.54 25.96
CA LEU A 204 6.46 -8.18 26.45
C LEU A 204 5.92 -8.00 27.87
N SER A 205 4.72 -8.54 28.16
CA SER A 205 4.12 -8.53 29.51
C SER A 205 4.98 -9.27 30.52
N ASN A 206 5.51 -10.44 30.15
CA ASN A 206 6.36 -11.26 31.02
C ASN A 206 7.74 -10.61 31.27
N LEU A 207 8.33 -9.98 30.26
CA LEU A 207 9.63 -9.31 30.39
C LEU A 207 9.53 -8.07 31.27
N LEU A 208 8.50 -7.26 31.06
CA LEU A 208 8.28 -6.00 31.77
C LEU A 208 7.54 -6.18 33.10
N GLU A 209 7.01 -7.37 33.37
CA GLU A 209 6.22 -7.67 34.56
C GLU A 209 5.10 -6.63 34.76
N ILE A 210 4.36 -6.36 33.67
CA ILE A 210 3.23 -5.44 33.62
C ILE A 210 2.05 -6.12 32.92
N GLN A 211 0.86 -5.58 33.15
CA GLN A 211 -0.28 -5.84 32.28
C GLN A 211 -0.27 -4.81 31.17
N LEU A 212 -0.15 -5.26 29.92
CA LEU A 212 -0.21 -4.35 28.78
C LEU A 212 -1.62 -3.77 28.64
N PRO A 213 -1.75 -2.50 28.25
CA PRO A 213 -3.01 -1.95 27.80
C PRO A 213 -3.54 -2.85 26.67
N LYS A 214 -4.77 -3.32 26.82
CA LYS A 214 -5.45 -3.94 25.71
C LYS A 214 -5.64 -2.86 24.63
N PRO A 215 -5.64 -3.22 23.34
CA PRO A 215 -6.31 -2.37 22.37
C PRO A 215 -7.68 -2.10 22.99
N GLN A 216 -7.96 -0.83 23.33
CA GLN A 216 -9.34 -0.45 23.52
C GLN A 216 -9.94 -0.87 22.20
N GLY A 217 -10.86 -1.85 22.23
CA GLY A 217 -11.71 -2.09 21.09
C GLY A 217 -12.16 -0.69 20.77
N VAL A 218 -11.69 -0.16 19.63
CA VAL A 218 -12.24 1.06 19.07
C VAL A 218 -13.71 0.81 19.27
N GLU A 219 -14.35 1.61 20.15
CA GLU A 219 -15.79 1.68 20.08
C GLU A 219 -15.97 2.00 18.63
N LYS A 220 -16.34 0.96 17.91
CA LYS A 220 -16.66 1.01 16.53
C LYS A 220 -17.91 1.88 16.58
N ASN A 221 -17.72 3.19 16.59
CA ASN A 221 -18.29 4.00 15.55
C ASN A 221 -17.68 3.53 14.20
N GLU A 222 -17.76 2.23 13.90
CA GLU A 222 -18.38 1.75 12.69
C GLU A 222 -19.86 2.17 12.74
N GLN A 223 -20.11 3.48 12.77
CA GLN A 223 -20.85 3.95 11.63
C GLN A 223 -19.86 3.78 10.49
N GLN A 224 -19.84 2.59 9.88
CA GLN A 224 -19.24 2.42 8.57
C GLN A 224 -19.79 3.60 7.77
N ILE A 225 -18.94 4.59 7.49
CA ILE A 225 -19.39 5.80 6.81
C ILE A 225 -19.54 5.42 5.35
N GLU A 226 -20.63 4.69 5.09
CA GLU A 226 -21.08 4.32 3.76
C GLU A 226 -21.41 5.59 3.00
N CYS A 227 -21.07 5.59 1.72
CA CYS A 227 -21.52 6.64 0.83
C CYS A 227 -23.05 6.68 0.80
N GLY A 228 -23.65 7.84 1.08
CA GLY A 228 -25.11 8.04 1.04
C GLY A 228 -25.75 7.90 -0.35
N ILE A 229 -25.04 7.41 -1.35
CA ILE A 229 -25.58 7.20 -2.71
C ILE A 229 -25.43 5.73 -3.11
N CYS A 230 -24.21 5.18 -3.00
CA CYS A 230 -23.94 3.79 -3.39
C CYS A 230 -23.95 2.81 -2.21
N TYR A 231 -24.17 3.28 -0.98
CA TYR A 231 -24.23 2.47 0.26
C TYR A 231 -23.02 1.54 0.43
N SER A 232 -21.87 1.94 -0.11
CA SER A 232 -20.63 1.18 -0.06
C SER A 232 -19.54 2.01 0.61
N GLU A 233 -18.65 1.37 1.36
CA GLU A 233 -17.50 2.05 1.98
C GLU A 233 -16.43 2.40 0.92
N PHE A 234 -16.20 1.49 -0.03
CA PHE A 234 -15.19 1.62 -1.07
C PHE A 234 -15.82 1.60 -2.47
N LEU A 235 -15.29 2.42 -3.38
CA LEU A 235 -15.65 2.31 -4.80
C LEU A 235 -15.14 0.97 -5.38
N PRO A 236 -15.86 0.37 -6.35
CA PRO A 236 -15.40 -0.82 -7.07
C PRO A 236 -14.01 -0.58 -7.67
N ILE A 237 -13.17 -1.62 -7.65
CA ILE A 237 -11.87 -1.58 -8.32
C ILE A 237 -12.10 -1.89 -9.80
N ASN A 238 -12.20 -0.85 -10.62
CA ASN A 238 -12.27 -0.94 -12.07
C ASN A 238 -11.62 0.28 -12.76
N ASP A 239 -11.40 0.17 -14.06
CA ASP A 239 -10.77 1.24 -14.87
C ASP A 239 -11.70 2.46 -15.06
N GLU A 240 -13.01 2.33 -14.80
CA GLU A 240 -13.98 3.42 -14.95
C GLU A 240 -13.83 4.51 -13.87
N PHE A 241 -13.39 4.14 -12.67
CA PHE A 241 -13.16 5.09 -11.56
C PHE A 241 -11.76 5.70 -11.53
N GLY A 242 -10.85 5.27 -12.40
CA GLY A 242 -9.50 5.83 -12.55
C GLY A 242 -8.75 5.94 -11.21
N ALA A 243 -8.27 7.13 -10.86
CA ALA A 243 -7.55 7.38 -9.60
C ALA A 243 -8.41 7.21 -8.33
N ASN A 244 -9.74 7.14 -8.47
CA ASN A 244 -10.67 6.98 -7.35
C ASN A 244 -11.09 5.52 -7.14
N SER A 245 -10.56 4.58 -7.93
CA SER A 245 -10.84 3.15 -7.80
C SER A 245 -10.40 2.64 -6.43
N GLY A 246 -11.28 1.93 -5.72
CA GLY A 246 -11.02 1.50 -4.33
C GLY A 246 -11.00 2.63 -3.28
N GLY A 247 -11.36 3.86 -3.66
CA GLY A 247 -11.37 5.01 -2.74
C GLY A 247 -12.49 4.94 -1.70
N LYS A 248 -12.20 5.39 -0.47
CA LYS A 248 -13.20 5.60 0.59
C LYS A 248 -14.00 6.89 0.35
N THR A 249 -15.09 7.08 1.07
CA THR A 249 -15.81 8.38 1.14
C THR A 249 -14.84 9.53 1.43
N ASP A 250 -14.83 10.53 0.55
CA ASP A 250 -13.90 11.65 0.51
C ASP A 250 -14.62 13.01 0.53
N TYR A 251 -15.96 13.00 0.62
CA TYR A 251 -16.79 14.20 0.76
C TYR A 251 -17.81 14.04 1.90
N SER A 252 -17.87 14.99 2.82
CA SER A 252 -18.85 15.02 3.91
C SER A 252 -19.73 16.27 3.82
N CYS A 253 -21.03 16.12 4.05
CA CYS A 253 -21.96 17.25 4.10
C CYS A 253 -21.62 18.18 5.28
N GLU A 254 -21.52 19.48 5.03
CA GLU A 254 -21.15 20.48 6.04
C GLU A 254 -22.26 20.73 7.08
N ASN A 255 -23.48 20.30 6.81
CA ASN A 255 -24.58 20.37 7.77
C ASN A 255 -24.35 19.35 8.90
N SER A 256 -24.06 19.86 10.10
CA SER A 256 -23.80 19.07 11.31
C SER A 256 -24.96 18.17 11.72
N ILE A 257 -26.18 18.46 11.27
CA ILE A 257 -27.37 17.63 11.52
C ILE A 257 -27.45 16.46 10.51
N CYS A 258 -26.93 16.63 9.29
CA CYS A 258 -27.03 15.66 8.21
C CYS A 258 -26.07 14.47 8.39
N ASN A 259 -24.81 14.75 8.76
CA ASN A 259 -23.75 13.78 9.02
C ASN A 259 -23.59 12.68 7.94
N LYS A 260 -23.92 12.98 6.68
CA LYS A 260 -23.74 12.06 5.54
C LYS A 260 -22.42 12.31 4.84
N ALA A 261 -21.73 11.22 4.48
CA ALA A 261 -20.58 11.26 3.59
C ALA A 261 -20.87 10.55 2.26
N PHE A 262 -20.05 10.85 1.28
CA PHE A 262 -20.19 10.43 -0.10
C PHE A 262 -18.81 10.22 -0.72
N HIS A 263 -18.75 9.40 -1.76
CA HIS A 263 -17.66 9.52 -2.72
C HIS A 263 -17.91 10.74 -3.60
N SER A 264 -16.89 11.57 -3.84
CA SER A 264 -16.95 12.75 -4.71
C SER A 264 -17.42 12.38 -6.11
N VAL A 265 -17.10 11.17 -6.58
CA VAL A 265 -17.59 10.64 -7.86
C VAL A 265 -19.11 10.42 -7.81
N CYS A 266 -19.62 9.70 -6.81
CA CYS A 266 -21.05 9.44 -6.65
C CYS A 266 -21.85 10.74 -6.49
N LEU A 267 -21.38 11.67 -5.66
CA LEU A 267 -22.03 12.96 -5.48
C LEU A 267 -21.96 13.80 -6.76
N GLY A 268 -20.84 13.76 -7.47
CA GLY A 268 -20.68 14.44 -8.76
C GLY A 268 -21.63 13.91 -9.83
N ASP A 269 -21.80 12.58 -9.93
CA ASP A 269 -22.75 11.96 -10.86
C ASP A 269 -24.20 12.27 -10.49
N TRP A 270 -24.53 12.24 -9.20
CA TRP A 270 -25.84 12.66 -8.71
C TRP A 270 -26.15 14.11 -9.10
N LEU A 271 -25.25 15.04 -8.78
CA LEU A 271 -25.44 16.46 -9.11
C LEU A 271 -25.55 16.70 -10.62
N ARG A 272 -24.83 15.95 -11.46
CA ARG A 272 -24.96 16.02 -12.93
C ARG A 272 -26.34 15.61 -13.45
N SER A 273 -27.10 14.82 -12.70
CA SER A 273 -28.46 14.42 -13.07
C SER A 273 -29.53 15.45 -12.70
N ILE A 274 -29.18 16.48 -11.93
CA ILE A 274 -30.11 17.52 -11.47
C ILE A 274 -30.00 18.76 -12.36
N THR A 275 -31.12 19.23 -12.87
CA THR A 275 -31.21 20.36 -13.81
C THR A 275 -30.83 21.71 -13.21
N THR A 276 -30.94 21.88 -11.89
CA THR A 276 -30.62 23.12 -11.17
C THR A 276 -29.16 23.20 -10.70
N THR A 277 -28.36 22.16 -10.92
CA THR A 277 -26.94 22.13 -10.55
C THR A 277 -26.16 23.16 -11.36
N ARG A 278 -25.32 23.95 -10.69
CA ARG A 278 -24.43 24.93 -11.32
C ARG A 278 -23.03 24.37 -11.39
N GLN A 279 -22.31 24.63 -12.48
CA GLN A 279 -20.90 24.28 -12.61
C GLN A 279 -20.05 25.54 -12.75
N SER A 280 -18.95 25.62 -12.00
CA SER A 280 -17.89 26.60 -12.23
C SER A 280 -16.55 25.88 -12.29
N PHE A 281 -15.85 25.99 -13.43
CA PHE A 281 -14.65 25.23 -13.73
C PHE A 281 -14.83 23.71 -13.49
N ASN A 282 -14.08 23.16 -12.54
CA ASN A 282 -14.11 21.75 -12.15
C ASN A 282 -14.86 21.53 -10.82
N VAL A 283 -15.74 22.45 -10.42
CA VAL A 283 -16.56 22.32 -9.21
C VAL A 283 -18.04 22.38 -9.57
N LEU A 284 -18.79 21.38 -9.11
CA LEU A 284 -20.25 21.34 -9.18
C LEU A 284 -20.84 21.85 -7.87
N PHE A 285 -21.79 22.77 -7.97
CA PHE A 285 -22.56 23.35 -6.88
C PHE A 285 -24.01 22.90 -6.99
N GLY A 286 -24.53 22.31 -5.94
CA GLY A 286 -25.92 21.90 -5.86
C GLY A 286 -26.34 21.67 -4.42
N ASN A 287 -27.30 20.77 -4.20
CA ASN A 287 -27.85 20.51 -2.87
C ASN A 287 -27.59 19.07 -2.44
N CYS A 288 -27.35 18.87 -1.15
CA CYS A 288 -27.19 17.55 -0.55
C CYS A 288 -28.46 16.70 -0.79
N PRO A 289 -28.35 15.42 -1.21
CA PRO A 289 -29.50 14.55 -1.43
C PRO A 289 -30.39 14.33 -0.19
N TYR A 290 -29.85 14.53 1.01
CA TYR A 290 -30.53 14.20 2.27
C TYR A 290 -31.11 15.41 3.00
N CYS A 291 -30.33 16.50 3.11
CA CYS A 291 -30.75 17.68 3.87
C CYS A 291 -31.05 18.91 2.99
N SER A 292 -30.83 18.82 1.67
CA SER A 292 -30.99 19.93 0.72
C SER A 292 -30.09 21.15 0.94
N GLU A 293 -29.17 21.12 1.91
CA GLU A 293 -28.18 22.18 2.11
C GLU A 293 -27.16 22.23 0.96
N PRO A 294 -26.58 23.41 0.67
CA PRO A 294 -25.60 23.57 -0.40
C PRO A 294 -24.39 22.63 -0.26
N VAL A 295 -23.98 22.03 -1.38
CA VAL A 295 -22.78 21.20 -1.51
C VAL A 295 -21.96 21.64 -2.72
N ALA A 296 -20.65 21.53 -2.60
CA ALA A 296 -19.69 21.87 -3.65
C ALA A 296 -18.66 20.75 -3.82
N VAL A 297 -18.71 20.02 -4.93
CA VAL A 297 -17.83 18.87 -5.18
C VAL A 297 -16.90 19.14 -6.35
N LYS A 298 -15.60 18.88 -6.15
CA LYS A 298 -14.59 19.01 -7.20
C LYS A 298 -14.61 17.76 -8.07
N THR A 299 -14.96 17.91 -9.33
CA THR A 299 -14.90 16.82 -10.30
C THR A 299 -13.47 16.70 -10.82
N GLY A 300 -12.86 15.53 -10.69
CA GLY A 300 -11.59 15.23 -11.37
C GLY A 300 -11.74 15.50 -12.87
N THR A 301 -10.75 16.12 -13.49
CA THR A 301 -10.67 16.23 -14.95
C THR A 301 -10.71 14.82 -15.52
N ARG A 302 -11.82 14.45 -16.17
CA ARG A 302 -11.81 13.33 -17.11
C ARG A 302 -10.82 13.70 -18.21
N LYS A 303 -9.62 13.11 -18.18
CA LYS A 303 -8.67 13.20 -19.29
C LYS A 303 -9.13 12.33 -20.44
#